data_AF-A0A2V6A5F4-F1
#
_entry.id   AF-A0A2V6A5F4-F1
#
_cell.length_a   1.000
_cell.length_b   1.000
_cell.length_c   1.000
_cell.angle_alpha   90.00
_cell.angle_beta   90.00
_cell.angle_gamma   90.00
#
_symmetry.space_group_name_H-M   'P 1'
#
loop_
_entity.id
_entity.type
_entity.pdbx_description
1 polymer ?
#
loop_
_entity_poly.entity_id
_entity_poly.type
_entity_poly.pdbx_seq_one_letter_code
_entity_poly.pdbx_strand_id
1 'polypeptide(L)' 'QLPDLPWQLSFSFGRALQDPVLKAWKGDPENIAEAQRAFHHRASCNSKARFGKYTEEMETAKAA' A
#
# COMPACT_ATOMS: atom_id res chain seq x y z
N GLN A 1 15.88 -0.72 12.45
CA GLN A 1 15.80 -2.11 11.92
C GLN A 1 15.14 -2.92 13.03
N LEU A 2 14.04 -3.64 12.73
CA LEU A 2 13.45 -4.52 13.73
C LEU A 2 14.51 -5.54 14.19
N PRO A 3 14.51 -5.94 15.48
CA PRO A 3 15.46 -6.93 16.01
C PRO A 3 15.45 -8.20 15.16
N ASP A 4 16.56 -8.95 15.14
CA ASP A 4 16.70 -10.17 14.34
C ASP A 4 15.65 -11.21 14.73
N LEU A 5 14.55 -11.21 13.97
CA LEU A 5 13.49 -12.19 14.10
C LEU A 5 13.88 -13.44 13.30
N PRO A 6 13.69 -14.65 13.85
CA PRO A 6 14.00 -15.89 13.15
C PRO A 6 13.06 -16.20 11.97
N TRP A 7 12.05 -15.34 11.71
CA TRP A 7 11.09 -15.48 10.60
C TRP A 7 10.81 -14.14 9.94
N GLN A 8 10.38 -14.20 8.67
CA GLN A 8 9.96 -13.02 7.93
C GLN A 8 8.57 -12.55 8.38
N LEU A 9 8.50 -11.32 8.91
CA LEU A 9 7.22 -10.64 9.11
C LEU A 9 6.86 -9.89 7.82
N SER A 10 5.72 -10.22 7.23
CA SER A 10 5.21 -9.55 6.03
C SER A 10 3.69 -9.54 6.04
N PHE A 11 3.07 -9.20 4.91
CA PHE A 11 1.63 -9.02 4.78
C PHE A 11 1.05 -9.91 3.68
N SER A 12 -0.17 -10.38 3.93
CA SER A 12 -1.06 -10.99 2.93
C SER A 12 -2.43 -10.37 3.11
N PHE A 13 -2.59 -9.16 2.59
CA PHE A 13 -3.77 -8.33 2.84
C PHE A 13 -4.77 -8.37 1.68
N GLY A 14 -6.04 -8.56 2.03
CA GLY A 14 -7.18 -8.28 1.14
C GLY A 14 -7.61 -6.82 1.27
N ARG A 15 -8.56 -6.56 2.18
CA ARG A 15 -9.19 -5.23 2.38
C ARG A 15 -8.20 -4.08 2.53
N ALA A 16 -7.15 -4.22 3.35
CA ALA A 16 -6.18 -3.15 3.57
C ALA A 16 -5.39 -2.74 2.31
N LEU A 17 -5.32 -3.62 1.30
CA LEU A 17 -4.66 -3.33 0.02
C LEU A 17 -5.67 -2.89 -1.06
N GLN A 18 -6.89 -3.43 -1.04
CA GLN A 18 -7.88 -3.26 -2.12
C GLN A 18 -8.96 -2.22 -1.84
N ASP A 19 -9.35 -1.97 -0.59
CA ASP A 19 -10.42 -1.02 -0.25
C ASP A 19 -10.21 0.40 -0.84
N PRO A 20 -9.02 1.03 -0.74
CA PRO A 20 -8.78 2.33 -1.39
C PRO A 20 -8.78 2.25 -2.93
N VAL A 21 -8.40 1.11 -3.50
CA VAL A 21 -8.40 0.88 -4.95
C VAL A 21 -9.84 0.82 -5.48
N LEU A 22 -10.71 0.08 -4.79
CA LEU A 22 -12.12 -0.05 -5.15
C LEU A 22 -12.84 1.30 -5.02
N LYS A 23 -12.51 2.09 -3.99
CA LYS A 23 -13.03 3.45 -3.81
C LYS A 23 -12.60 4.41 -4.93
N ALA A 24 -11.37 4.30 -5.40
CA ALA A 24 -10.87 5.09 -6.52
C ALA A 24 -11.47 4.64 -7.86
N TRP A 25 -11.58 3.33 -8.08
CA TRP A 25 -12.05 2.75 -9.34
C TRP A 25 -13.55 2.97 -9.60
N LYS A 26 -14.39 2.75 -8.57
CA LYS A 26 -15.86 2.84 -8.67
C LYS A 26 -16.51 1.97 -9.75
N GLY A 27 -15.79 0.97 -10.28
CA GLY A 27 -16.27 0.13 -11.39
C GLY A 27 -16.15 0.80 -12.77
N ASP A 28 -15.56 1.98 -12.86
CA ASP A 28 -15.50 2.78 -14.08
C ASP A 28 -14.15 2.59 -14.80
N PRO A 29 -14.12 2.16 -16.07
CA PRO A 29 -12.89 2.04 -16.86
C PRO A 29 -12.07 3.33 -16.95
N GLU A 30 -12.69 4.51 -16.90
CA GLU A 30 -11.96 5.79 -16.96
C GLU A 30 -11.07 6.00 -15.71
N ASN A 31 -11.43 5.37 -14.59
CA ASN A 31 -10.72 5.49 -13.31
C ASN A 31 -9.61 4.45 -13.10
N ILE A 32 -9.33 3.59 -14.08
CA ILE A 32 -8.32 2.51 -13.95
C ILE A 32 -6.95 3.09 -13.54
N ALA A 33 -6.52 4.18 -14.17
CA ALA A 33 -5.22 4.80 -13.86
C ALA A 33 -5.15 5.33 -12.42
N GLU A 34 -6.24 5.90 -11.90
CA GLU A 34 -6.30 6.38 -10.52
C GLU A 34 -6.33 5.22 -9.52
N ALA A 35 -7.08 4.16 -9.83
CA ALA A 35 -7.11 2.94 -9.03
C ALA A 35 -5.71 2.28 -8.93
N GLN A 36 -4.98 2.22 -10.05
CA GLN A 36 -3.61 1.71 -10.07
C GLN A 36 -2.65 2.57 -9.22
N ARG A 37 -2.79 3.90 -9.26
CA ARG A 37 -2.02 4.80 -8.38
C ARG A 37 -2.31 4.54 -6.90
N ALA A 38 -3.59 4.38 -6.54
CA ALA A 38 -3.98 4.05 -5.17
C ALA A 38 -3.42 2.69 -4.72
N PHE A 39 -3.44 1.69 -5.60
CA PHE A 39 -2.87 0.37 -5.31
C PHE A 39 -1.35 0.44 -5.10
N HIS A 40 -0.64 1.10 -6.01
CA HIS A 40 0.81 1.25 -5.94
C HIS A 40 1.24 1.99 -4.66
N HIS A 41 0.54 3.08 -4.32
CA HIS A 41 0.77 3.81 -3.08
C HIS A 41 0.65 2.90 -1.85
N ARG A 42 -0.42 2.10 -1.76
CA ARG A 42 -0.61 1.19 -0.63
C ARG A 42 0.40 0.05 -0.59
N ALA A 43 0.71 -0.54 -1.74
CA ALA A 43 1.75 -1.56 -1.84
C ALA A 43 3.12 -1.02 -1.40
N SER A 44 3.46 0.22 -1.77
CA SER A 44 4.70 0.88 -1.38
C SER A 44 4.77 1.10 0.15
N CYS A 45 3.70 1.60 0.76
CA CYS A 45 3.66 1.81 2.21
C CYS A 45 3.75 0.48 2.98
N ASN A 46 3.04 -0.56 2.55
CA ASN A 46 3.12 -1.89 3.16
C ASN A 46 4.53 -2.51 2.98
N SER A 47 5.16 -2.32 1.83
CA SER A 47 6.55 -2.74 1.58
C SER A 47 7.52 -2.05 2.54
N LYS A 48 7.36 -0.74 2.78
CA LYS A 48 8.16 0.00 3.74
C LYS A 48 7.89 -0.42 5.19
N ALA A 49 6.63 -0.71 5.52
CA ALA A 49 6.24 -1.22 6.84
C ALA A 49 6.92 -2.55 7.16
N ARG A 50 7.03 -3.47 6.18
CA ARG A 50 7.79 -4.72 6.33
C ARG A 50 9.22 -4.50 6.84
N PHE A 51 9.88 -3.44 6.37
CA PHE A 51 11.25 -3.12 6.77
C PHE A 51 11.33 -2.19 8.00
N GLY A 52 10.20 -1.84 8.63
CA GLY A 52 10.14 -0.85 9.70
C GLY A 52 10.53 0.56 9.24
N LYS A 53 10.26 0.89 7.97
CA LYS A 53 10.60 2.17 7.33
C LYS A 53 9.37 2.99 6.90
N TYR A 54 8.18 2.52 7.24
CA TYR A 54 6.95 3.27 7.01
C TYR A 54 6.87 4.43 8.02
N THR A 55 6.40 5.58 7.55
CA THR A 55 6.12 6.76 8.40
C THR A 55 4.79 7.37 7.97
N GLU A 56 4.14 8.14 8.86
CA GLU A 56 2.84 8.74 8.56
C GLU A 56 2.90 9.73 7.40
N GLU A 57 4.03 10.40 7.17
CA GLU A 57 4.22 11.32 6.04
C GLU A 57 4.10 10.61 4.68
N MET A 58 4.33 9.29 4.65
CA MET A 58 4.18 8.51 3.42
C MET A 58 2.72 8.41 2.97
N GLU A 59 1.74 8.63 3.84
CA GLU A 59 0.30 8.58 3.51
C GLU A 59 -0.14 9.75 2.63
N THR A 60 0.53 10.90 2.74
CA THR A 60 0.21 12.10 1.98
C THR A 60 1.07 12.24 0.72
N ALA A 61 2.19 11.51 0.65
CA ALA A 61 3.03 11.45 -0.52
C ALA A 61 2.33 10.68 -1.66
N LYS A 62 2.12 11.34 -2.81
CA LYS A 62 1.75 10.64 -4.04
C LYS A 62 2.85 9.64 -4.36
N ALA A 63 2.46 8.39 -4.64
CA ALA A 63 3.41 7.40 -5.10
C ALA A 63 4.09 7.92 -6.37
N ALA A 64 5.44 7.88 -6.38
CA ALA A 64 6.24 8.23 -7.54
C ALA A 64 5.94 7.30 -8.73
#